data_AF-A0A3B8J8Z1-F1
#
_entry.id   AF-A0A3B8J8Z1-F1
#
_cell.length_a   1.000
_cell.length_b   1.000
_cell.length_c   1.000
_cell.angle_alpha   90.00
_cell.angle_beta   90.00
_cell.angle_gamma   90.00
#
_symmetry.space_group_name_H-M   'P 1'
#
loop_
_entity.id
_entity.type
_entity.pdbx_description
1 polymer ?
#
loop_
_entity_poly.entity_id
_entity_poly.type
_entity_poly.pdbx_seq_one_letter_code
_entity_poly.pdbx_strand_id
1 'polypeptide(L)' 'MTYKKCLKPWAVARLLPNGKWAIIGRYHKPSDADGHLQLLRRRVPNLQFKVVFELSNCQE' A
#
# COMPACT_ATOMS: atom_id res chain seq x y z
N MET A 1 10.43 -25.63 8.72
CA MET A 1 9.68 -24.94 7.64
C MET A 1 9.16 -23.63 8.20
N THR A 2 9.96 -22.57 8.16
CA THR A 2 9.54 -21.25 8.66
C THR A 2 8.83 -20.53 7.53
N TYR A 3 7.53 -20.80 7.38
CA TYR A 3 6.68 -20.15 6.39
C TYR A 3 6.56 -18.67 6.77
N LYS A 4 7.51 -17.84 6.31
CA LYS A 4 7.47 -16.38 6.50
C LYS A 4 6.28 -15.88 5.71
N LYS A 5 5.18 -15.70 6.43
CA LYS A 5 3.90 -15.27 5.93
C LYS A 5 4.08 -13.83 5.45
N CYS A 6 4.35 -13.66 4.16
CA CYS A 6 4.39 -12.35 3.50
C CYS A 6 2.94 -11.85 3.43
N LEU A 7 2.42 -11.41 4.58
CA LEU A 7 0.99 -11.41 4.87
C LEU A 7 0.20 -10.42 4.01
N LYS A 8 0.85 -9.37 3.48
CA LYS A 8 0.18 -8.29 2.75
C LYS A 8 1.19 -7.58 1.82
N PRO A 9 1.45 -8.12 0.62
CA PRO A 9 2.47 -7.57 -0.29
C PRO A 9 2.01 -6.28 -0.99
N TRP A 10 0.73 -5.91 -0.88
CA TRP A 10 0.21 -4.67 -1.43
C TRP A 10 0.12 -3.61 -0.34
N ALA A 11 0.55 -2.39 -0.63
CA ALA A 11 0.48 -1.26 0.28
C ALA A 11 -0.07 -0.03 -0.43
N VAL A 12 -0.89 0.76 0.26
CA VAL A 12 -1.29 2.08 -0.22
C VAL A 12 -0.45 3.10 0.53
N ALA A 13 0.27 3.93 -0.22
CA ALA A 13 1.12 5.00 0.28
C ALA A 13 0.50 6.36 -0.03
N ARG A 14 0.64 7.29 0.91
CA ARG A 14 0.26 8.70 0.77
C ARG A 14 1.50 9.57 0.73
N LEU A 15 1.55 10.53 -0.18
CA LEU A 15 2.56 11.57 -0.18
C LEU A 15 2.28 12.57 0.93
N LEU A 16 3.28 12.78 1.79
CA LEU A 16 3.27 13.79 2.82
C LEU A 16 3.80 15.14 2.28
N PRO A 17 3.44 16.27 2.91
CA PRO A 17 3.91 17.59 2.48
C PRO A 17 5.43 17.76 2.55
N ASN A 18 6.12 16.88 3.30
CA ASN A 18 7.58 16.83 3.38
C ASN A 18 8.23 16.04 2.22
N GLY A 19 7.45 15.63 1.20
CA GLY A 19 7.93 14.85 0.05
C GLY A 19 8.16 13.36 0.33
N LYS A 20 7.88 12.88 1.55
CA LYS A 20 8.02 11.46 1.91
C LYS A 20 6.74 10.69 1.65
N TRP A 21 6.88 9.39 1.42
CA TRP A 21 5.74 8.48 1.31
C TRP A 21 5.50 7.79 2.64
N ALA A 22 4.25 7.80 3.11
CA ALA A 22 3.82 7.07 4.29
C ALA A 22 2.83 5.97 3.92
N ILE A 23 3.07 4.75 4.40
CA ILE A 23 2.14 3.64 4.21
C ILE A 23 0.94 3.84 5.14
N ILE A 24 -0.25 3.96 4.55
CA ILE A 24 -1.50 4.17 5.28
C ILE A 24 -2.33 2.88 5.38
N GLY A 25 -2.00 1.86 4.59
CA GLY A 25 -2.66 0.55 4.67
C GLY A 25 -1.90 -0.52 3.90
N ARG A 26 -2.02 -1.77 4.35
CA ARG A 26 -1.50 -2.96 3.67
C ARG A 26 -2.63 -3.93 3.37
N TYR A 27 -2.54 -4.61 2.24
CA TYR A 27 -3.56 -5.47 1.66
C TYR A 27 -2.94 -6.76 1.12
N HIS A 28 -3.71 -7.84 1.18
CA HIS A 28 -3.29 -9.13 0.64
C HIS A 28 -3.52 -9.20 -0.88
N LYS A 29 -4.55 -8.50 -1.38
CA LYS A 29 -4.96 -8.50 -2.78
C LYS A 29 -4.77 -7.12 -3.40
N PRO A 30 -4.41 -7.03 -4.69
CA PRO A 30 -4.30 -5.75 -5.40
C PRO A 30 -5.65 -5.04 -5.49
N SER A 31 -6.74 -5.77 -5.72
CA SER A 31 -8.08 -5.20 -5.87
C SER A 31 -8.57 -4.47 -4.61
N ASP A 32 -8.25 -4.98 -3.42
CA ASP A 32 -8.56 -4.30 -2.15
C ASP A 32 -7.76 -3.00 -2.01
N ALA A 33 -6.48 -3.02 -2.37
CA ALA A 33 -5.64 -1.82 -2.35
C ALA A 33 -6.13 -0.76 -3.35
N ASP A 34 -6.52 -1.18 -4.55
CA ASP A 34 -7.06 -0.30 -5.59
C ASP A 34 -8.41 0.30 -5.20
N GLY A 35 -9.34 -0.52 -4.67
CA GLY A 35 -10.63 -0.03 -4.17
C GLY A 35 -10.46 1.03 -3.07
N HIS A 36 -9.51 0.81 -2.16
CA HIS A 36 -9.18 1.79 -1.13
C HIS A 36 -8.54 3.07 -1.72
N LEU A 37 -7.64 2.92 -2.71
CA LEU A 37 -7.04 4.05 -3.43
C LEU A 37 -8.11 4.91 -4.12
N GLN A 38 -9.06 4.28 -4.82
CA GLN A 38 -10.14 4.98 -5.52
C GLN A 38 -11.01 5.76 -4.53
N LEU A 39 -11.36 5.17 -3.39
CA LEU A 39 -12.11 5.85 -2.34
C LEU A 39 -11.35 7.08 -1.81
N LEU A 40 -10.04 6.94 -1.56
CA LEU A 40 -9.20 8.04 -1.09
C LEU A 40 -9.09 9.17 -2.12
N ARG A 41 -8.94 8.84 -3.40
CA ARG A 41 -8.92 9.84 -4.48
C ARG A 41 -10.24 10.60 -4.60
N ARG A 42 -11.37 9.93 -4.37
CA ARG A 42 -12.69 10.57 -4.35
C ARG A 42 -12.90 11.46 -3.12
N ARG A 43 -12.45 11.02 -1.94
CA ARG A 43 -12.62 11.78 -0.69
C ARG A 43 -11.65 12.96 -0.57
N VAL A 44 -10.43 12.79 -1.07
CA VAL A 44 -9.34 13.78 -0.90
C VAL A 44 -8.52 13.86 -2.19
N PRO A 45 -9.06 14.49 -3.26
CA PRO A 45 -8.37 14.58 -4.55
C PRO A 45 -7.08 15.39 -4.50
N ASN A 46 -6.94 16.28 -3.51
CA ASN A 46 -5.76 17.12 -3.31
C ASN A 46 -4.52 16.35 -2.82
N LEU A 47 -4.71 15.11 -2.32
CA LEU A 47 -3.63 14.28 -1.81
C LEU A 47 -3.20 13.26 -2.86
N GLN A 48 -1.88 13.08 -3.00
CA GLN A 48 -1.32 12.07 -3.89
C GLN A 48 -1.22 10.74 -3.17
N PHE A 49 -1.79 9.70 -3.80
CA PHE A 49 -1.75 8.33 -3.31
C PHE A 49 -1.17 7.41 -4.39
N LYS A 50 -0.45 6.38 -3.97
CA LYS A 50 0.09 5.33 -4.84
C LYS A 50 -0.11 3.96 -4.21
N VAL A 51 -0.40 2.97 -5.04
CA VAL A 51 -0.30 1.56 -4.64
C VAL A 51 1.13 1.12 -4.90
N VAL A 52 1.75 0.49 -3.91
CA VAL A 52 3.10 -0.04 -3.95
C VAL A 52 3.01 -1.54 -3.71
N PHE A 53 3.72 -2.32 -4.53
CA PHE A 53 3.89 -3.74 -4.31
C PHE A 53 5.23 -3.96 -3.62
N GLU A 54 5.17 -4.31 -2.34
CA GLU A 54 6.33 -4.65 -1.54
C GLU A 54 6.53 -6.16 -1.62
N LEU A 55 7.47 -6.58 -2.46
CA LEU A 55 8.09 -7.89 -2.34
C LEU A 55 8.93 -7.87 -1.07
N SER A 56 8.31 -8.10 0.09
CA SER A 56 9.12 -8.43 1.27
C SER A 56 9.79 -9.75 0.92
N ASN A 57 11.07 -9.66 0.56
CA ASN A 57 11.86 -10.79 0.12
C ASN A 57 11.69 -11.86 1.21
N CYS A 58 10.98 -12.92 0.86
CA CYS A 58 10.91 -14.11 1.68
C CYS A 58 12.31 -14.72 1.61
N GLN A 59 13.28 -14.14 2.33
CA GLN A 59 14.60 -14.73 2.45
C GLN A 59 14.47 -15.93 3.38
N GLU A 60 14.83 -17.07 2.80
CA GLU A 60 15.07 -18.36 3.43
C GLU A 60 16.13 -18.24 4.53
#